data_AF-A0A945J5G6-F1
#
_entry.id   AF-A0A945J5G6-F1
#
_cell.length_a   1.000
_cell.length_b   1.000
_cell.length_c   1.000
_cell.angle_alpha   90.00
_cell.angle_beta   90.00
_cell.angle_gamma   90.00
#
_symmetry.space_group_name_H-M   'P 1'
#
loop_
_entity.id
_entity.type
_entity.pdbx_description
1 polymer ?
#
loop_
_entity_poly.entity_id
_entity_poly.type
_entity_poly.pdbx_seq_one_letter_code
_entity_poly.pdbx_strand_id
1 'polypeptide(L)'
;MKRLAVVLIVAVASFCLAGSAFAGNLAPGQMTKCNNAGSITLENAGGGGVDRGEANASVWKSSNFTTVAISLSPNANNGFPGNGGGSAGNAKVHMTSKHSMGQNKVVLNSQTNFSRGDSIGDISGEVRITNTGTVGINVNCG
;
A
#
# COMPACT_ATOMS: atom_id res chain seq x y z
N MET A 1 19.50 33.36 28.69
CA MET A 1 18.96 33.23 27.31
C MET A 1 19.37 31.94 26.59
N LYS A 2 20.60 31.44 26.73
CA LYS A 2 21.05 30.21 26.03
C LYS A 2 20.23 28.94 26.34
N ARG A 3 19.77 28.75 27.59
CA ARG A 3 18.98 27.57 28.00
C ARG A 3 17.56 27.55 27.41
N LEU A 4 16.94 28.73 27.23
CA LEU A 4 15.62 28.88 26.60
C LEU A 4 15.66 28.59 25.09
N ALA A 5 16.73 29.02 24.40
CA ALA A 5 16.90 28.73 22.98
C ALA A 5 17.06 27.22 22.69
N VAL A 6 17.79 26.49 23.55
CA VAL A 6 17.96 25.03 23.41
C VAL A 6 16.64 24.28 23.61
N VAL A 7 15.84 24.67 24.60
CA VAL A 7 14.53 24.04 24.86
C VAL A 7 13.57 24.25 23.68
N LEU A 8 13.60 25.44 23.08
CA LEU A 8 12.73 25.77 21.95
C LEU A 8 13.15 25.03 20.67
N ILE A 9 14.45 24.87 20.42
CA ILE A 9 14.96 24.06 19.31
C ILE A 9 14.63 22.58 19.49
N VAL A 10 14.76 22.03 20.71
CA VAL A 10 14.40 20.63 21.01
C VAL A 10 12.90 20.40 20.85
N ALA A 11 12.06 21.36 21.24
CA ALA A 11 10.60 21.28 21.09
C ALA A 11 10.16 21.38 19.62
N VAL A 12 10.79 22.24 18.82
CA VAL A 12 10.51 22.35 17.37
C VAL A 12 11.01 21.11 16.63
N ALA A 13 12.21 20.61 16.97
CA ALA A 13 12.74 19.39 16.39
C ALA A 13 11.89 18.15 16.75
N SER A 14 11.42 18.04 18.00
CA SER A 14 10.54 16.93 18.39
C SER A 14 9.15 17.03 17.75
N PHE A 15 8.63 18.24 17.52
CA PHE A 15 7.37 18.45 16.79
C PHE A 15 7.52 18.14 15.29
N CYS A 16 8.67 18.44 14.68
CA CYS A 16 9.00 18.05 13.31
C CYS A 16 9.21 16.53 13.17
N LEU A 17 9.79 15.86 14.17
CA LEU A 17 9.97 14.40 14.16
C LEU A 17 8.67 13.63 14.45
N ALA A 18 7.76 14.21 15.24
CA ALA A 18 6.43 13.64 15.46
C ALA A 18 5.54 13.72 14.19
N GLY A 19 5.85 14.64 13.28
CA GLY A 19 5.22 14.75 11.95
C GLY A 19 5.93 13.99 10.83
N SER A 20 7.15 13.48 11.05
CA SER A 20 7.84 12.65 10.06
C SER A 20 7.34 11.22 10.16
N ALA A 21 6.43 10.91 9.26
CA ALA A 21 5.69 9.68 9.19
C ALA A 21 6.57 8.56 8.61
N PHE A 22 7.50 8.03 9.41
CA PHE A 22 8.23 6.81 9.03
C PHE A 22 7.36 5.60 9.32
N ALA A 23 6.68 5.12 8.29
CA ALA A 23 6.43 3.69 8.25
C ALA A 23 7.70 2.99 7.74
N GLY A 24 8.03 1.87 8.38
CA GLY A 24 9.24 1.10 8.10
C GLY A 24 8.94 -0.13 7.24
N ASN A 25 9.89 -1.05 7.21
CA ASN A 25 9.67 -2.39 6.66
C ASN A 25 8.85 -3.23 7.66
N LEU A 26 7.63 -3.60 7.28
CA LEU A 26 6.76 -4.49 8.04
C LEU A 26 7.07 -5.94 7.67
N ALA A 27 7.65 -6.69 8.59
CA ALA A 27 7.73 -8.15 8.46
C ALA A 27 6.32 -8.80 8.48
N PRO A 28 6.16 -10.04 7.96
CA PRO A 28 4.92 -10.80 8.07
C PRO A 28 4.34 -10.81 9.48
N GLY A 29 3.05 -10.49 9.61
CA GLY A 29 2.32 -10.42 10.89
C GLY A 29 2.53 -9.13 11.69
N GLN A 30 3.44 -8.24 11.28
CA GLN A 30 3.64 -6.95 11.93
C GLN A 30 2.58 -5.93 11.50
N MET A 31 2.42 -4.89 12.32
CA MET A 31 1.56 -3.76 11.99
C MET A 31 2.25 -2.42 12.19
N THR A 32 1.81 -1.43 11.43
CA THR A 32 2.17 -0.02 11.63
C THR A 32 0.92 0.85 11.59
N LYS A 33 1.09 2.12 11.96
CA LYS A 33 0.05 3.14 11.88
C LYS A 33 0.58 4.38 11.17
N CYS A 34 -0.22 4.94 10.27
CA CYS A 34 -0.03 6.28 9.72
C CYS A 34 -1.14 7.17 10.28
N ASN A 35 -0.79 8.33 10.83
CA ASN A 35 -1.78 9.29 11.35
C ASN A 35 -1.77 10.55 10.51
N ASN A 36 -2.94 10.96 10.01
CA ASN A 36 -3.16 12.16 9.22
C ASN A 36 -2.22 12.27 8.01
N ALA A 37 -1.94 11.14 7.35
CA ALA A 37 -1.10 11.10 6.18
C ALA A 37 -1.82 11.68 4.95
N GLY A 38 -1.13 12.51 4.18
CA GLY A 38 -1.59 12.99 2.87
C GLY A 38 -1.44 11.91 1.79
N SER A 39 -0.46 11.01 1.97
CA SER A 39 -0.28 9.83 1.13
C SER A 39 0.27 8.65 1.92
N ILE A 40 -0.07 7.42 1.53
CA ILE A 40 0.50 6.20 2.09
C ILE A 40 0.93 5.31 0.93
N THR A 41 2.22 5.09 0.81
CA THR A 41 2.78 4.13 -0.14
C THR A 41 2.94 2.78 0.53
N LEU A 42 2.48 1.71 -0.11
CA LEU A 42 2.80 0.34 0.24
C LEU A 42 3.56 -0.27 -0.94
N GLU A 43 4.73 -0.84 -0.67
CA GLU A 43 5.57 -1.46 -1.67
C GLU A 43 6.04 -2.82 -1.18
N ASN A 44 6.01 -3.82 -2.07
CA ASN A 44 6.57 -5.14 -1.78
C ASN A 44 8.09 -4.99 -1.57
N ALA A 45 8.58 -5.42 -0.39
CA ALA A 45 10.00 -5.28 -0.04
C ALA A 45 10.91 -6.28 -0.77
N GLY A 46 10.35 -7.17 -1.58
CA GLY A 46 11.06 -8.25 -2.25
C GLY A 46 11.41 -9.41 -1.31
N GLY A 47 11.81 -10.53 -1.91
CA GLY A 47 12.04 -11.79 -1.20
C GLY A 47 10.88 -12.77 -1.36
N GLY A 48 11.06 -13.98 -0.83
CA GLY A 48 10.16 -15.11 -1.08
C GLY A 48 10.53 -15.88 -2.36
N GLY A 49 10.14 -17.16 -2.41
CA GLY A 49 10.29 -17.97 -3.63
C GLY A 49 9.37 -17.46 -4.75
N VAL A 50 9.56 -17.98 -5.97
CA VAL A 50 8.79 -17.57 -7.17
C VAL A 50 7.26 -17.62 -6.94
N ASP A 51 6.78 -18.56 -6.11
CA ASP A 51 5.36 -18.78 -5.81
C ASP A 51 4.87 -18.21 -4.46
N ARG A 52 5.73 -17.48 -3.73
CA ARG A 52 5.49 -16.97 -2.36
C ARG A 52 5.96 -15.52 -2.18
N GLY A 53 6.24 -14.84 -3.29
CA GLY A 53 6.80 -13.49 -3.35
C GLY A 53 5.77 -12.39 -3.10
N GLU A 54 4.55 -12.73 -2.72
CA GLU A 54 3.43 -11.79 -2.57
C GLU A 54 3.45 -11.08 -1.21
N ALA A 55 3.36 -9.76 -1.27
CA ALA A 55 3.09 -8.91 -0.12
C ALA A 55 1.58 -8.70 -0.01
N ASN A 56 0.99 -9.01 1.14
CA ASN A 56 -0.44 -8.77 1.39
C ASN A 56 -0.62 -7.89 2.62
N ALA A 57 -1.45 -6.87 2.51
CA ALA A 57 -1.74 -5.96 3.61
C ALA A 57 -3.25 -5.84 3.86
N SER A 58 -3.61 -5.79 5.14
CA SER A 58 -4.91 -5.35 5.60
C SER A 58 -4.78 -3.89 6.03
N VAL A 59 -5.51 -3.00 5.36
CA VAL A 59 -5.47 -1.54 5.60
C VAL A 59 -6.80 -1.11 6.19
N TRP A 60 -6.83 -0.85 7.50
CA TRP A 60 -7.97 -0.29 8.20
C TRP A 60 -7.85 1.23 8.31
N LYS A 61 -8.93 1.96 8.05
CA LYS A 61 -8.95 3.43 8.07
C LYS A 61 -10.03 3.94 9.02
N SER A 62 -9.68 4.89 9.87
CA SER A 62 -10.62 5.48 10.83
C SER A 62 -11.61 6.45 10.20
N SER A 63 -11.24 7.12 9.11
CA SER A 63 -12.08 8.09 8.37
C SER A 63 -13.48 7.56 8.05
N ASN A 64 -13.56 6.28 7.68
CA ASN A 64 -14.79 5.65 7.20
C ASN A 64 -14.99 4.24 7.74
N PHE A 65 -14.18 3.82 8.73
CA PHE A 65 -14.24 2.51 9.38
C PHE A 65 -14.23 1.33 8.41
N THR A 66 -13.50 1.44 7.30
CA THR A 66 -13.37 0.36 6.32
C THR A 66 -12.00 -0.31 6.40
N THR A 67 -11.99 -1.62 6.09
CA THR A 67 -10.77 -2.41 5.91
C THR A 67 -10.66 -2.81 4.45
N VAL A 68 -9.53 -2.52 3.82
CA VAL A 68 -9.25 -2.89 2.43
C VAL A 68 -8.06 -3.82 2.39
N ALA A 69 -8.22 -4.94 1.69
CA ALA A 69 -7.12 -5.86 1.41
C ALA A 69 -6.34 -5.37 0.19
N ILE A 70 -5.02 -5.30 0.32
CA ILE A 70 -4.09 -4.96 -0.75
C ILE A 70 -3.20 -6.16 -1.01
N SER A 71 -3.04 -6.54 -2.27
CA SER A 71 -2.10 -7.57 -2.70
C SER A 71 -1.10 -6.96 -3.68
N LEU A 72 0.19 -7.12 -3.39
CA LEU A 72 1.32 -6.62 -4.16
C LEU A 72 2.18 -7.80 -4.60
N SER A 73 1.96 -8.24 -5.84
CA SER A 73 2.50 -9.49 -6.39
C SER A 73 3.20 -9.22 -7.72
N PRO A 74 4.39 -8.61 -7.72
CA PRO A 74 5.08 -8.20 -8.95
C PRO A 74 5.42 -9.37 -9.90
N ASN A 75 5.54 -10.58 -9.36
CA ASN A 75 5.83 -11.79 -10.13
C ASN A 75 4.56 -12.53 -10.60
N ALA A 76 3.37 -12.11 -10.16
CA ALA A 76 2.13 -12.76 -10.55
C ALA A 76 1.75 -12.38 -11.98
N ASN A 77 1.43 -13.40 -12.78
CA ASN A 77 0.93 -13.25 -14.14
C ASN A 77 -0.59 -13.16 -14.11
N ASN A 78 -1.14 -12.04 -14.55
CA ASN A 78 -2.57 -11.84 -14.70
C ASN A 78 -2.93 -11.77 -16.18
N GLY A 79 -4.12 -12.24 -16.55
CA GLY A 79 -4.68 -12.02 -17.87
C GLY A 79 -5.09 -13.29 -18.59
N PHE A 80 -5.70 -13.08 -19.75
CA PHE A 80 -6.13 -14.15 -20.63
C PHE A 80 -5.07 -14.39 -21.71
N PRO A 81 -4.67 -15.64 -21.97
CA PRO A 81 -3.77 -15.95 -23.07
C PRO A 81 -4.43 -15.49 -24.37
N GLY A 82 -3.64 -14.96 -25.31
CA GLY A 82 -4.14 -14.59 -26.64
C GLY A 82 -4.76 -15.77 -27.41
N ASN A 83 -4.59 -17.01 -26.96
CA ASN A 83 -5.24 -18.21 -27.52
C ASN A 83 -6.21 -18.88 -26.52
N GLY A 84 -6.36 -18.33 -25.31
CA GLY A 84 -7.11 -18.90 -24.20
C GLY A 84 -8.57 -18.44 -24.20
N GLY A 85 -9.35 -18.96 -25.15
CA GLY A 85 -10.78 -18.69 -25.29
C GLY A 85 -11.63 -19.94 -25.11
N GLY A 86 -11.59 -20.56 -23.93
CA GLY A 86 -12.34 -21.79 -23.66
C GLY A 86 -12.13 -22.91 -24.70
N SER A 87 -13.11 -23.81 -24.83
CA SER A 87 -13.02 -24.99 -25.72
C SER A 87 -12.86 -24.66 -27.21
N ALA A 88 -13.21 -23.43 -27.65
CA ALA A 88 -13.15 -23.00 -29.05
C ALA A 88 -11.90 -22.16 -29.41
N GLY A 89 -11.04 -21.85 -28.43
CA GLY A 89 -9.87 -20.99 -28.60
C GLY A 89 -10.22 -19.54 -29.00
N ASN A 90 -9.19 -18.72 -29.26
CA ASN A 90 -9.38 -17.32 -29.68
C ASN A 90 -9.73 -17.15 -31.17
N ALA A 91 -9.99 -18.24 -31.90
CA ALA A 91 -10.28 -18.21 -33.34
C ALA A 91 -11.62 -17.53 -33.68
N LYS A 92 -12.50 -17.32 -32.69
CA LYS A 92 -13.83 -16.71 -32.89
C LYS A 92 -13.93 -15.29 -32.32
N VAL A 93 -13.24 -15.00 -31.22
CA VAL A 93 -13.37 -13.75 -30.47
C VAL A 93 -12.27 -12.75 -30.85
N HIS A 94 -11.13 -13.20 -31.38
CA HIS A 94 -9.98 -12.38 -31.77
C HIS A 94 -9.56 -11.36 -30.69
N MET A 95 -9.70 -11.72 -29.42
CA MET A 95 -9.35 -10.82 -28.33
C MET A 95 -7.82 -10.76 -28.18
N THR A 96 -7.27 -9.55 -28.10
CA THR A 96 -5.84 -9.37 -27.83
C THR A 96 -5.47 -9.94 -26.48
N SER A 97 -4.22 -10.41 -26.34
CA SER A 97 -3.69 -10.84 -25.04
C SER A 97 -3.89 -9.71 -24.01
N LYS A 98 -4.44 -10.08 -22.86
CA LYS A 98 -4.62 -9.17 -21.71
C LYS A 98 -3.59 -9.46 -20.62
N HIS A 99 -2.43 -9.98 -21.00
CA HIS A 99 -1.37 -10.29 -20.05
C HIS A 99 -0.85 -9.02 -19.38
N SER A 100 -0.74 -9.05 -18.05
CA SER A 100 -0.11 -8.03 -17.24
C SER A 100 0.53 -8.65 -16.00
N MET A 101 1.58 -8.01 -15.48
CA MET A 101 2.15 -8.39 -14.19
C MET A 101 1.36 -7.74 -13.05
N GLY A 102 1.37 -8.35 -11.87
CA GLY A 102 0.82 -7.74 -10.66
C GLY A 102 1.59 -6.48 -10.25
N GLN A 103 0.97 -5.64 -9.42
CA GLN A 103 1.55 -4.38 -8.98
C GLN A 103 2.63 -4.63 -7.90
N ASN A 104 3.76 -3.93 -7.99
CA ASN A 104 4.78 -3.92 -6.93
C ASN A 104 4.44 -2.94 -5.80
N LYS A 105 3.70 -1.88 -6.13
CA LYS A 105 3.48 -0.71 -5.28
C LYS A 105 2.09 -0.15 -5.50
N VAL A 106 1.50 0.37 -4.43
CA VAL A 106 0.28 1.17 -4.46
C VAL A 106 0.49 2.44 -3.64
N VAL A 107 -0.16 3.53 -4.05
CA VAL A 107 -0.19 4.79 -3.32
C VAL A 107 -1.64 5.12 -3.01
N LEU A 108 -1.94 5.21 -1.72
CA LEU A 108 -3.22 5.70 -1.20
C LEU A 108 -3.07 7.20 -0.97
N ASN A 109 -4.01 8.01 -1.44
CA ASN A 109 -3.98 9.45 -1.25
C ASN A 109 -5.16 9.89 -0.38
N SER A 110 -4.97 10.94 0.42
CA SER A 110 -6.06 11.58 1.14
C SER A 110 -7.03 12.20 0.13
N GLN A 111 -8.32 12.06 0.38
CA GLN A 111 -9.34 12.57 -0.54
C GLN A 111 -10.48 13.19 0.25
N THR A 112 -10.88 14.40 -0.15
CA THR A 112 -11.96 15.14 0.48
C THR A 112 -13.35 14.61 0.09
N ASN A 113 -13.45 13.83 -0.98
CA ASN A 113 -14.68 13.24 -1.47
C ASN A 113 -14.43 11.80 -1.93
N PHE A 114 -15.34 10.88 -1.61
CA PHE A 114 -15.34 9.53 -2.16
C PHE A 114 -15.62 9.59 -3.67
N SER A 115 -14.61 9.39 -4.52
CA SER A 115 -14.83 9.23 -5.95
C SER A 115 -15.35 7.81 -6.25
N ARG A 116 -16.29 7.72 -7.20
CA ARG A 116 -17.21 6.58 -7.43
C ARG A 116 -16.54 5.37 -8.10
N GLY A 117 -15.41 4.89 -7.58
CA GLY A 117 -14.87 3.57 -7.96
C GLY A 117 -13.35 3.41 -7.97
N ASP A 118 -12.58 4.50 -7.87
CA ASP A 118 -11.11 4.48 -7.85
C ASP A 118 -10.52 4.70 -6.44
N SER A 119 -11.37 5.12 -5.51
CA SER A 119 -10.98 5.61 -4.21
C SER A 119 -11.14 4.49 -3.20
N ILE A 120 -10.01 3.85 -2.86
CA ILE A 120 -9.94 2.85 -1.78
C ILE A 120 -10.40 3.42 -0.42
N GLY A 121 -10.63 4.73 -0.34
CA GLY A 121 -11.29 5.45 0.74
C GLY A 121 -10.35 6.48 1.34
N ASP A 122 -10.91 7.55 1.89
CA ASP A 122 -10.14 8.63 2.50
C ASP A 122 -9.17 8.08 3.58
N ILE A 123 -7.94 8.58 3.60
CA ILE A 123 -6.91 8.22 4.59
C ILE A 123 -6.67 9.34 5.61
N SER A 124 -7.52 10.36 5.63
CA SER A 124 -7.50 11.34 6.72
C SER A 124 -7.77 10.66 8.07
N GLY A 125 -6.96 10.94 9.09
CA GLY A 125 -7.02 10.23 10.38
C GLY A 125 -6.07 9.05 10.52
N GLU A 126 -6.41 8.08 11.38
CA GLU A 126 -5.58 6.92 11.67
C GLU A 126 -5.80 5.82 10.62
N VAL A 127 -4.71 5.39 9.99
CA VAL A 127 -4.66 4.22 9.12
C VAL A 127 -3.78 3.17 9.76
N ARG A 128 -4.34 1.99 10.03
CA ARG A 128 -3.63 0.83 10.57
C ARG A 128 -3.36 -0.14 9.43
N ILE A 129 -2.09 -0.49 9.25
CA ILE A 129 -1.64 -1.37 8.17
C ILE A 129 -1.03 -2.60 8.82
N THR A 130 -1.59 -3.76 8.52
CA THR A 130 -1.09 -5.05 9.00
C THR A 130 -0.58 -5.85 7.82
N ASN A 131 0.66 -6.30 7.87
CA ASN A 131 1.18 -7.24 6.88
C ASN A 131 0.60 -8.64 7.17
N THR A 132 -0.28 -9.10 6.30
CA THR A 132 -0.90 -10.44 6.37
C THR A 132 -0.30 -11.41 5.35
N GLY A 133 0.73 -10.99 4.62
CA GLY A 133 1.43 -11.80 3.61
C GLY A 133 2.62 -12.57 4.15
N THR A 134 3.39 -13.15 3.23
CA THR A 134 4.60 -13.93 3.52
C THR A 134 5.89 -13.14 3.29
N VAL A 135 5.81 -12.00 2.60
CA VAL A 135 6.93 -11.11 2.30
C VAL A 135 6.78 -9.79 3.04
N GLY A 136 7.91 -9.13 3.31
CA GLY A 136 7.92 -7.81 3.94
C GLY A 136 7.26 -6.73 3.06
N ILE A 137 6.76 -5.68 3.72
CA ILE A 137 6.14 -4.52 3.06
C ILE A 137 6.83 -3.26 3.52
N ASN A 138 7.38 -2.51 2.57
CA ASN A 138 7.84 -1.15 2.83
C ASN A 138 6.63 -0.23 2.80
N VAL A 139 6.31 0.36 3.93
CA VAL A 139 5.23 1.32 4.04
C VAL A 139 5.88 2.69 4.20
N ASN A 140 5.42 3.71 3.48
CA ASN A 140 5.83 5.09 3.68
C ASN A 140 4.60 5.95 3.89
N CYS A 141 4.51 6.64 5.02
CA CYS A 141 3.48 7.61 5.27
C CYS A 141 4.04 8.99 4.86
N GLY A 142 3.29 9.76 4.08
CA GLY A 142 3.68 11.10 3.62
C GLY A 142 2.63 12.13 3.95
#